data_AF-S3IYU3-F1
#
_entry.id   AF-S3IYU3-F1
#
_cell.length_a   1.000
_cell.length_b   1.000
_cell.length_c   1.000
_cell.angle_alpha   90.00
_cell.angle_beta   90.00
_cell.angle_gamma   90.00
#
_symmetry.space_group_name_H-M   'P 1'
#
loop_
_entity.id
_entity.type
_entity.pdbx_description
1 polymer ?
#
loop_
_entity_poly.entity_id
_entity_poly.type
_entity_poly.pdbx_seq_one_letter_code
_entity_poly.pdbx_strand_id
1 'polypeptide(L)'
;MIAARLPPNPRLKIKVLLVAQRFALILRSLLFCWCLGLLLAPAAHAAELAAGVSQFSAALEKASPAAQVPLQALQQLDPALLKPESMYPQFQAYSVADLSALYQFDNRCVSGHSLPESVLPFVQALCQAGRPPASWFNTHPVYPLGGSSAWHYILRHPDAAAALQNALHVRERPGSLGGVGTLSDDNLEALVGGQRWLLQNGELWHLSRQQWQRYEQPVWQPLAKQAGLELVSAGGRCDVRLGALCANANDGYRDVWRWLFVLLAIFAAAGLTWTALAAPPVTRAAAFYYPNVDPRTAHADRPA
;
A
#
# COMPACT_ATOMS: atom_id res chain seq x y z
N MET A 1 23.93 67.24 -53.37
CA MET A 1 23.42 65.90 -52.96
C MET A 1 23.48 65.81 -51.45
N ILE A 2 22.37 66.02 -50.75
CA ILE A 2 22.29 65.91 -49.28
C ILE A 2 21.07 65.03 -48.98
N ALA A 3 21.32 63.79 -48.57
CA ALA A 3 20.27 62.86 -48.15
C ALA A 3 19.88 63.18 -46.70
N ALA A 4 18.68 63.74 -46.52
CA ALA A 4 18.11 64.05 -45.23
C ALA A 4 17.80 62.75 -44.45
N ARG A 5 18.43 62.57 -43.28
CA ARG A 5 18.03 61.52 -42.32
C ARG A 5 16.81 61.99 -41.55
N LEU A 6 15.68 61.33 -41.77
CA LEU A 6 14.46 61.49 -41.00
C LEU A 6 14.69 61.05 -39.53
N PRO A 7 14.15 61.78 -38.54
CA PRO A 7 14.26 61.41 -37.14
C PRO A 7 13.43 60.15 -36.81
N PRO A 8 13.89 59.30 -35.88
CA PRO A 8 13.18 58.08 -35.50
C PRO A 8 11.85 58.40 -34.79
N ASN A 9 10.76 57.81 -35.27
CA ASN A 9 9.40 58.07 -34.81
C ASN A 9 9.15 57.44 -33.42
N PRO A 10 8.96 58.24 -32.34
CA PRO A 10 8.86 57.75 -30.96
C PRO A 10 7.60 56.92 -30.69
N ARG A 11 6.56 57.04 -31.53
CA ARG A 11 5.31 56.27 -31.39
C ARG A 11 5.48 54.77 -31.66
N LEU A 12 6.53 54.36 -32.39
CA LEU A 12 6.78 52.95 -32.68
C LEU A 12 7.34 52.19 -31.47
N LYS A 13 8.22 52.81 -30.68
CA LYS A 13 8.84 52.18 -29.50
C LYS A 13 7.84 51.89 -28.38
N ILE A 14 6.85 52.77 -28.19
CA ILE A 14 5.83 52.63 -27.14
C ILE A 14 4.88 51.46 -27.43
N LYS A 15 4.49 51.24 -28.69
CA LYS A 15 3.66 50.10 -29.09
C LYS A 15 4.38 48.76 -28.88
N VAL A 16 5.67 48.69 -29.18
CA VAL A 16 6.48 47.46 -29.01
C VAL A 16 6.65 47.11 -27.52
N LEU A 17 6.87 48.10 -26.65
CA LEU A 17 6.96 47.88 -25.19
C LEU A 17 5.64 47.37 -24.60
N LEU A 18 4.51 47.95 -25.00
CA LEU A 18 3.18 47.55 -24.52
C LEU A 18 2.79 46.13 -24.95
N VAL A 19 3.15 45.74 -26.18
CA VAL A 19 2.93 44.38 -26.68
C VAL A 19 3.81 43.37 -25.93
N ALA A 20 5.08 43.69 -25.68
CA ALA A 20 5.99 42.85 -24.91
C ALA A 20 5.52 42.68 -23.44
N GLN A 21 5.00 43.74 -22.83
CA GLN A 21 4.50 43.72 -21.45
C GLN A 21 3.19 42.92 -21.31
N ARG A 22 2.29 43.00 -22.30
CA ARG A 22 1.10 42.14 -22.38
C ARG A 22 1.47 40.67 -22.59
N PHE A 23 2.46 40.39 -23.44
CA PHE A 23 2.97 39.03 -23.65
C PHE A 23 3.59 38.44 -22.37
N ALA A 24 4.36 39.23 -21.62
CA ALA A 24 4.99 38.78 -20.37
C ALA A 24 3.96 38.43 -19.28
N LEU A 25 2.86 39.19 -19.18
CA LEU A 25 1.75 38.91 -18.27
C LEU A 25 1.00 37.63 -18.63
N ILE A 26 0.71 37.43 -19.93
CA ILE A 26 0.07 36.20 -20.44
C ILE A 26 0.97 34.98 -20.18
N LEU A 27 2.27 35.10 -20.45
CA LEU A 27 3.23 34.01 -20.22
C LEU A 27 3.37 33.65 -18.74
N ARG A 28 3.40 34.65 -17.83
CA ARG A 28 3.39 34.43 -16.38
C ARG A 28 2.13 33.73 -15.90
N SER A 29 0.96 34.15 -16.42
CA SER A 29 -0.32 33.53 -16.08
C SER A 29 -0.40 32.09 -16.57
N LEU A 30 0.12 31.79 -17.77
CA LEU A 30 0.17 30.44 -18.31
C LEU A 30 1.14 29.54 -17.52
N LEU A 31 2.33 30.05 -17.17
CA LEU A 31 3.29 29.35 -16.31
C LEU A 31 2.71 29.06 -14.93
N PHE A 32 1.99 30.03 -14.34
CA PHE A 32 1.33 29.84 -13.05
C PHE A 32 0.22 28.79 -13.11
N CYS A 33 -0.61 28.79 -14.17
CA CYS A 33 -1.59 27.74 -14.41
C CYS A 33 -0.94 26.36 -14.63
N TRP A 34 0.20 26.29 -15.32
CA TRP A 34 0.96 25.06 -15.51
C TRP A 34 1.54 24.53 -14.20
N CYS A 35 2.15 25.39 -13.37
CA CYS A 35 2.64 25.02 -12.05
C CYS A 35 1.50 24.55 -11.14
N LEU A 36 0.33 25.21 -11.18
CA LEU A 36 -0.83 24.82 -10.40
C LEU A 36 -1.41 23.47 -10.86
N GLY A 37 -1.44 23.20 -12.16
CA GLY A 37 -1.86 21.91 -12.72
C GLY A 37 -0.94 20.75 -12.32
N LEU A 38 0.38 20.97 -12.29
CA LEU A 38 1.36 19.97 -11.85
C LEU A 38 1.23 19.62 -10.36
N LEU A 39 0.77 20.56 -9.53
CA LEU A 39 0.54 20.33 -8.10
C LEU A 39 -0.77 19.56 -7.82
N LEU A 40 -1.77 19.64 -8.69
CA LEU A 40 -3.09 19.01 -8.50
C LEU A 40 -3.20 17.59 -9.07
N ALA A 41 -2.37 17.24 -10.06
CA ALA A 41 -2.35 15.92 -10.68
C ALA A 41 -2.19 14.71 -9.70
N PRO A 42 -1.28 14.73 -8.71
CA PRO A 42 -1.10 13.57 -7.83
C PRO A 42 -2.31 13.34 -6.91
N ALA A 43 -2.99 14.40 -6.47
CA ALA A 43 -4.17 14.30 -5.62
C ALA A 43 -5.37 13.68 -6.37
N ALA A 44 -5.55 14.05 -7.64
CA ALA A 44 -6.59 13.48 -8.49
C ALA A 44 -6.37 11.97 -8.73
N HIS A 45 -5.11 11.57 -8.96
CA HIS A 45 -4.77 10.17 -9.20
C HIS A 45 -4.96 9.29 -7.95
N ALA A 46 -4.57 9.80 -6.77
CA ALA A 46 -4.83 9.10 -5.51
C ALA A 46 -6.34 8.93 -5.23
N ALA A 47 -7.14 9.94 -5.56
CA ALA A 47 -8.60 9.88 -5.40
C ALA A 47 -9.25 8.85 -6.35
N GLU A 48 -8.80 8.78 -7.60
CA GLU A 48 -9.26 7.78 -8.57
C GLU A 48 -8.94 6.36 -8.13
N LEU A 49 -7.72 6.13 -7.63
CA LEU A 49 -7.31 4.81 -7.16
C LEU A 49 -8.09 4.37 -5.91
N ALA A 50 -8.33 5.28 -4.97
CA ALA A 50 -9.18 5.02 -3.81
C ALA A 50 -10.63 4.70 -4.22
N ALA A 51 -11.17 5.43 -5.20
CA ALA A 51 -12.47 5.13 -5.79
C ALA A 51 -12.49 3.72 -6.42
N GLY A 52 -11.44 3.34 -7.16
CA GLY A 52 -11.26 1.99 -7.70
C GLY A 52 -11.31 0.91 -6.64
N VAL A 53 -10.58 1.08 -5.52
CA VAL A 53 -10.61 0.13 -4.38
C VAL A 53 -12.03 0.02 -3.79
N SER A 54 -12.73 1.15 -3.64
CA SER A 54 -14.12 1.12 -3.14
C SER A 54 -15.08 0.41 -4.11
N GLN A 55 -14.94 0.65 -5.41
CA GLN A 55 -15.75 0.03 -6.45
C GLN A 55 -15.50 -1.47 -6.49
N PHE A 56 -14.23 -1.88 -6.39
CA PHE A 56 -13.83 -3.28 -6.32
C PHE A 56 -14.41 -3.98 -5.08
N SER A 57 -14.31 -3.37 -3.90
CA SER A 57 -14.92 -3.87 -2.67
C SER A 57 -16.44 -4.05 -2.83
N ALA A 58 -17.13 -3.06 -3.40
CA ALA A 58 -18.58 -3.14 -3.63
C ALA A 58 -18.97 -4.20 -4.68
N ALA A 59 -18.10 -4.46 -5.66
CA ALA A 59 -18.30 -5.52 -6.64
C ALA A 59 -18.11 -6.91 -6.02
N LEU A 60 -17.10 -7.09 -5.15
CA LEU A 60 -16.90 -8.32 -4.39
C LEU A 60 -18.11 -8.66 -3.50
N GLU A 61 -18.70 -7.67 -2.85
CA GLU A 61 -19.90 -7.88 -2.00
C GLU A 61 -21.11 -8.41 -2.78
N LYS A 62 -21.16 -8.21 -4.10
CA LYS A 62 -22.21 -8.73 -4.98
C LYS A 62 -21.83 -10.08 -5.59
N ALA A 63 -20.56 -10.47 -5.54
CA ALA A 63 -20.07 -11.74 -6.04
C ALA A 63 -20.26 -12.85 -5.00
N SER A 64 -20.41 -14.08 -5.46
CA SER A 64 -20.52 -15.26 -4.59
C SER A 64 -19.13 -15.66 -4.09
N PRO A 65 -18.86 -15.65 -2.77
CA PRO A 65 -17.62 -16.16 -2.22
C PRO A 65 -17.59 -17.70 -2.26
N ALA A 66 -16.40 -18.28 -2.41
CA ALA A 66 -16.17 -19.72 -2.33
C ALA A 66 -16.29 -20.25 -0.89
N ALA A 67 -15.96 -19.42 0.09
CA ALA A 67 -16.17 -19.71 1.51
C ALA A 67 -16.38 -18.41 2.30
N GLN A 68 -17.05 -18.51 3.45
CA GLN A 68 -17.25 -17.37 4.35
C GLN A 68 -17.19 -17.82 5.81
N VAL A 69 -16.67 -16.96 6.67
CA VAL A 69 -16.65 -17.17 8.12
C VAL A 69 -17.01 -15.87 8.85
N PRO A 70 -17.96 -15.89 9.81
CA PRO A 70 -18.27 -14.72 10.62
C PRO A 70 -17.06 -14.24 11.40
N LEU A 71 -16.82 -12.93 11.43
CA LEU A 71 -15.75 -12.35 12.23
C LEU A 71 -15.93 -12.70 13.72
N GLN A 72 -17.17 -12.70 14.20
CA GLN A 72 -17.49 -13.11 15.57
C GLN A 72 -17.02 -14.53 15.90
N ALA A 73 -17.10 -15.46 14.95
CA ALA A 73 -16.66 -16.84 15.16
C ALA A 73 -15.14 -16.92 15.37
N LEU A 74 -14.37 -16.05 14.72
CA LEU A 74 -12.92 -15.94 14.94
C LEU A 74 -12.60 -15.17 16.22
N GLN A 75 -13.35 -14.11 16.53
CA GLN A 75 -13.15 -13.29 17.74
C GLN A 75 -13.53 -14.01 19.05
N GLN A 76 -14.35 -15.05 18.98
CA GLN A 76 -14.65 -15.92 20.12
C GLN A 76 -13.53 -16.88 20.47
N LEU A 77 -12.57 -17.09 19.56
CA LEU A 77 -11.40 -17.91 19.83
C LEU A 77 -10.40 -17.13 20.67
N ASP A 78 -9.66 -17.85 21.51
CA ASP A 78 -8.47 -17.27 22.11
C ASP A 78 -7.47 -16.87 20.99
N PRO A 79 -6.88 -15.66 21.02
CA PRO A 79 -5.94 -15.22 19.98
C PRO A 79 -4.75 -16.17 19.79
N ALA A 80 -4.34 -16.89 20.84
CA ALA A 80 -3.27 -17.88 20.75
C ALA A 80 -3.66 -19.07 19.85
N LEU A 81 -4.95 -19.38 19.69
CA LEU A 81 -5.44 -20.44 18.78
C LEU A 81 -5.46 -20.04 17.30
N LEU A 82 -5.17 -18.76 17.01
CA LEU A 82 -4.99 -18.22 15.67
C LEU A 82 -3.52 -18.02 15.32
N LYS A 83 -2.60 -18.04 16.30
CA LYS A 83 -1.22 -17.61 16.14
C LYS A 83 -0.31 -18.76 15.67
N PRO A 84 0.38 -18.67 14.51
CA PRO A 84 1.24 -19.74 14.03
C PRO A 84 2.25 -20.23 15.06
N GLU A 85 2.83 -19.33 15.85
CA GLU A 85 3.84 -19.63 16.87
C GLU A 85 3.33 -20.61 17.93
N SER A 86 2.03 -20.67 18.18
CA SER A 86 1.41 -21.60 19.14
C SER A 86 1.51 -23.06 18.73
N MET A 87 1.80 -23.36 17.47
CA MET A 87 2.02 -24.73 17.00
C MET A 87 3.38 -25.29 17.40
N TYR A 88 4.29 -24.46 17.95
CA TYR A 88 5.65 -24.85 18.32
C TYR A 88 5.80 -24.95 19.86
N PRO A 89 6.81 -25.68 20.35
CA PRO A 89 7.10 -25.72 21.77
C PRO A 89 7.38 -24.33 22.35
N GLN A 90 6.82 -24.06 23.52
CA GLN A 90 6.81 -22.74 24.15
C GLN A 90 8.12 -22.47 24.92
N PHE A 91 9.23 -22.40 24.20
CA PHE A 91 10.57 -22.16 24.77
C PHE A 91 10.71 -20.83 25.53
N GLN A 92 9.81 -19.88 25.28
CA GLN A 92 9.80 -18.59 25.99
C GLN A 92 9.17 -18.68 27.40
N ALA A 93 8.34 -19.69 27.64
CA ALA A 93 7.59 -19.86 28.88
C ALA A 93 8.09 -21.05 29.73
N TYR A 94 8.79 -22.00 29.13
CA TYR A 94 9.23 -23.24 29.79
C TYR A 94 10.69 -23.53 29.48
N SER A 95 11.42 -24.06 30.46
CA SER A 95 12.78 -24.52 30.24
C SER A 95 12.82 -25.79 29.38
N VAL A 96 13.94 -26.05 28.70
CA VAL A 96 14.13 -27.29 27.95
C VAL A 96 13.99 -28.53 28.86
N ALA A 97 14.38 -28.42 30.13
CA ALA A 97 14.22 -29.49 31.10
C ALA A 97 12.73 -29.75 31.40
N ASP A 98 11.93 -28.70 31.61
CA ASP A 98 10.49 -28.83 31.85
C ASP A 98 9.78 -29.44 30.64
N LEU A 99 10.08 -28.95 29.43
CA LEU A 99 9.51 -29.49 28.19
C LEU A 99 9.91 -30.96 27.98
N SER A 100 11.15 -31.33 28.31
CA SER A 100 11.61 -32.72 28.24
C SER A 100 10.89 -33.62 29.24
N ALA A 101 10.72 -33.15 30.48
CA ALA A 101 9.96 -33.87 31.50
C ALA A 101 8.49 -34.05 31.10
N LEU A 102 7.89 -33.00 30.54
CA LEU A 102 6.53 -33.03 30.03
C LEU A 102 6.37 -34.02 28.87
N TYR A 103 7.27 -34.02 27.90
CA TYR A 103 7.27 -34.98 26.80
C TYR A 103 7.41 -36.43 27.29
N GLN A 104 8.26 -36.68 28.29
CA GLN A 104 8.40 -38.01 28.87
C GLN A 104 7.12 -38.46 29.57
N PHE A 105 6.48 -37.57 30.34
CA PHE A 105 5.24 -37.88 31.01
C PHE A 105 4.12 -38.14 30.01
N ASP A 106 3.92 -37.25 29.04
CA ASP A 106 2.85 -37.35 28.04
C ASP A 106 2.88 -38.71 27.32
N ASN A 107 4.08 -39.20 26.98
CA ASN A 107 4.24 -40.50 26.32
C ASN A 107 4.04 -41.72 27.22
N ARG A 108 4.38 -41.63 28.52
CA ARG A 108 4.49 -42.82 29.40
C ARG A 108 3.51 -42.85 30.55
N CYS A 109 2.85 -41.73 30.86
CA CYS A 109 1.99 -41.57 32.02
C CYS A 109 2.68 -41.90 33.36
N VAL A 110 4.00 -41.72 33.43
CA VAL A 110 4.82 -41.94 34.63
C VAL A 110 5.62 -40.68 34.92
N SER A 111 5.57 -40.18 36.16
CA SER A 111 6.39 -39.05 36.62
C SER A 111 7.67 -39.55 37.28
N GLY A 112 8.82 -39.22 36.68
CA GLY A 112 10.13 -39.33 37.34
C GLY A 112 10.74 -37.97 37.71
N HIS A 113 10.13 -36.87 37.25
CA HIS A 113 10.62 -35.49 37.38
C HIS A 113 9.46 -34.57 37.79
N SER A 114 9.77 -33.45 38.47
CA SER A 114 8.76 -32.44 38.80
C SER A 114 8.25 -31.77 37.54
N LEU A 115 6.92 -31.76 37.35
CA LEU A 115 6.28 -31.03 36.27
C LEU A 115 5.87 -29.62 36.73
N PRO A 116 5.77 -28.64 35.83
CA PRO A 116 5.18 -27.33 36.15
C PRO A 116 3.77 -27.47 36.74
N GLU A 117 3.50 -26.81 37.87
CA GLU A 117 2.23 -26.93 38.60
C GLU A 117 1.01 -26.54 37.76
N SER A 118 1.16 -25.58 36.85
CA SER A 118 0.09 -25.10 35.96
C SER A 118 -0.42 -26.19 34.99
N VAL A 119 0.44 -27.13 34.60
CA VAL A 119 0.17 -28.11 33.54
C VAL A 119 -0.10 -29.50 34.14
N LEU A 120 0.36 -29.74 35.37
CA LEU A 120 0.23 -31.02 36.06
C LEU A 120 -1.22 -31.57 36.08
N PRO A 121 -2.28 -30.80 36.40
CA PRO A 121 -3.65 -31.32 36.42
C PRO A 121 -4.11 -31.84 35.04
N PHE A 122 -3.73 -31.14 33.98
CA PHE A 122 -4.09 -31.54 32.61
C PHE A 122 -3.35 -32.79 32.18
N VAL A 123 -2.06 -32.85 32.47
CA VAL A 123 -1.21 -33.98 32.13
C VAL A 123 -1.64 -35.25 32.86
N GLN A 124 -2.11 -35.14 34.11
CA GLN A 124 -2.79 -36.23 34.81
C GLN A 124 -4.10 -36.64 34.12
N ALA A 125 -4.91 -35.67 33.67
CA ALA A 125 -6.16 -35.92 32.95
C ALA A 125 -5.96 -36.56 31.57
N LEU A 126 -4.80 -36.40 30.93
CA LEU A 126 -4.46 -37.15 29.70
C LEU A 126 -4.34 -38.65 29.96
N CYS A 127 -3.86 -39.04 31.15
CA CYS A 127 -3.55 -40.42 31.51
C CYS A 127 -4.68 -41.14 32.25
N GLN A 128 -5.63 -40.41 32.79
CA GLN A 128 -6.75 -40.95 33.56
C GLN A 128 -8.09 -40.72 32.84
N ALA A 129 -9.13 -41.41 33.28
CA ALA A 129 -10.49 -41.11 32.84
C ALA A 129 -10.97 -39.83 33.55
N GLY A 130 -11.02 -38.72 32.82
CA GLY A 130 -11.53 -37.45 33.36
C GLY A 130 -11.25 -36.29 32.41
N ARG A 131 -12.32 -35.59 31.99
CA ARG A 131 -12.20 -34.42 31.12
C ARG A 131 -12.00 -33.17 31.96
N PRO A 132 -10.95 -32.37 31.70
CA PRO A 132 -10.88 -31.02 32.23
C PRO A 132 -12.14 -30.23 31.85
N PRO A 133 -12.67 -29.37 32.72
CA PRO A 133 -13.81 -28.54 32.37
C PRO A 133 -13.47 -27.63 31.18
N ALA A 134 -14.47 -27.23 30.39
CA ALA A 134 -14.25 -26.34 29.23
C ALA A 134 -13.52 -25.04 29.60
N SER A 135 -13.77 -24.51 30.81
CA SER A 135 -13.08 -23.33 31.34
C SER A 135 -11.57 -23.52 31.50
N TRP A 136 -11.11 -24.75 31.73
CA TRP A 136 -9.68 -25.06 31.83
C TRP A 136 -8.99 -24.84 30.48
N PHE A 137 -9.59 -25.31 29.38
CA PHE A 137 -9.06 -25.12 28.02
C PHE A 137 -9.07 -23.65 27.60
N ASN A 138 -10.03 -22.85 28.06
CA ASN A 138 -10.04 -21.40 27.82
C ASN A 138 -8.89 -20.68 28.56
N THR A 139 -8.49 -21.21 29.73
CA THR A 139 -7.38 -20.63 30.51
C THR A 139 -6.02 -21.12 30.01
N HIS A 140 -5.97 -22.31 29.40
CA HIS A 140 -4.76 -22.95 28.89
C HIS A 140 -4.97 -23.38 27.42
N PRO A 141 -5.17 -22.43 26.49
CA PRO A 141 -5.51 -22.73 25.11
C PRO A 141 -4.39 -23.50 24.38
N VAL A 142 -3.14 -23.18 24.71
CA VAL A 142 -1.95 -23.75 24.06
C VAL A 142 -1.21 -24.68 25.00
N TYR A 143 -0.84 -25.85 24.51
CA TYR A 143 -0.05 -26.82 25.25
C TYR A 143 1.44 -26.47 25.20
N PRO A 144 2.24 -26.69 26.26
CA PRO A 144 3.65 -26.26 26.27
C PRO A 144 4.52 -26.88 25.17
N LEU A 145 4.17 -28.09 24.69
CA LEU A 145 4.87 -28.74 23.57
C LEU A 145 4.40 -28.24 22.19
N GLY A 146 3.51 -27.25 22.13
CA GLY A 146 2.91 -26.73 20.90
C GLY A 146 1.58 -27.38 20.56
N GLY A 147 0.78 -26.68 19.76
CA GLY A 147 -0.60 -27.04 19.46
C GLY A 147 -1.56 -26.67 20.59
N SER A 148 -2.86 -26.85 20.36
CA SER A 148 -3.85 -26.58 21.40
C SER A 148 -3.86 -27.67 22.47
N SER A 149 -4.13 -27.31 23.72
CA SER A 149 -4.35 -28.32 24.77
C SER A 149 -5.52 -29.23 24.43
N ALA A 150 -6.53 -28.72 23.71
CA ALA A 150 -7.65 -29.52 23.24
C ALA A 150 -7.21 -30.64 22.30
N TRP A 151 -6.29 -30.36 21.37
CA TRP A 151 -5.77 -31.36 20.44
C TRP A 151 -5.08 -32.52 21.16
N HIS A 152 -4.19 -32.21 22.09
CA HIS A 152 -3.50 -33.22 22.90
C HIS A 152 -4.48 -34.09 23.69
N TYR A 153 -5.55 -33.49 24.23
CA TYR A 153 -6.60 -34.25 24.91
C TYR A 153 -7.39 -35.15 23.95
N ILE A 154 -7.80 -34.64 22.78
CA ILE A 154 -8.56 -35.39 21.77
C ILE A 154 -7.78 -36.60 21.24
N LEU A 155 -6.45 -36.49 21.11
CA LEU A 155 -5.61 -37.61 20.68
C LEU A 155 -5.71 -38.83 21.62
N ARG A 156 -5.95 -38.61 22.92
CA ARG A 156 -6.14 -39.68 23.91
C ARG A 156 -7.60 -40.01 24.18
N HIS A 157 -8.49 -39.03 23.99
CA HIS A 157 -9.93 -39.13 24.27
C HIS A 157 -10.74 -38.63 23.05
N PRO A 158 -10.84 -39.44 21.97
CA PRO A 158 -11.45 -38.99 20.70
C PRO A 158 -12.94 -38.60 20.82
N ASP A 159 -13.65 -39.13 21.83
CA ASP A 159 -15.03 -38.79 22.14
C ASP A 159 -15.22 -37.29 22.50
N ALA A 160 -14.14 -36.63 22.95
CA ALA A 160 -14.16 -35.22 23.30
C ALA A 160 -14.08 -34.27 22.09
N ALA A 161 -13.80 -34.79 20.88
CA ALA A 161 -13.56 -33.98 19.68
C ALA A 161 -14.70 -33.00 19.38
N ALA A 162 -15.95 -33.45 19.47
CA ALA A 162 -17.12 -32.61 19.21
C ALA A 162 -17.27 -31.46 20.22
N ALA A 163 -16.98 -31.72 21.50
CA ALA A 163 -17.13 -30.73 22.57
C ALA A 163 -15.99 -29.70 22.59
N LEU A 164 -14.81 -30.06 22.09
CA LEU A 164 -13.60 -29.25 22.16
C LEU A 164 -13.23 -28.56 20.85
N GLN A 165 -14.08 -28.62 19.82
CA GLN A 165 -13.77 -28.01 18.51
C GLN A 165 -13.33 -26.55 18.61
N ASN A 166 -13.99 -25.75 19.45
CA ASN A 166 -13.66 -24.33 19.60
C ASN A 166 -12.37 -24.05 20.39
N ALA A 167 -11.85 -25.04 21.11
CA ALA A 167 -10.58 -24.96 21.81
C ALA A 167 -9.41 -25.44 20.93
N LEU A 168 -9.67 -25.93 19.71
CA LEU A 168 -8.62 -26.31 18.76
C LEU A 168 -8.00 -25.10 18.08
N HIS A 169 -6.69 -25.17 17.87
CA HIS A 169 -5.96 -24.25 17.01
C HIS A 169 -6.48 -24.37 15.57
N VAL A 170 -6.54 -23.27 14.82
CA VAL A 170 -7.08 -23.31 13.44
C VAL A 170 -6.36 -24.28 12.51
N ARG A 171 -5.05 -24.47 12.73
CA ARG A 171 -4.20 -25.44 12.01
C ARG A 171 -4.59 -26.90 12.24
N GLU A 172 -5.19 -27.22 13.38
CA GLU A 172 -5.61 -28.57 13.73
C GLU A 172 -6.99 -28.90 13.12
N ARG A 173 -7.66 -27.90 12.55
CA ARG A 173 -8.96 -28.00 11.86
C ARG A 173 -8.98 -27.19 10.55
N PRO A 174 -8.09 -27.50 9.59
CA PRO A 174 -7.88 -26.66 8.41
C PRO A 174 -9.12 -26.52 7.52
N GLY A 175 -10.03 -27.51 7.51
CA GLY A 175 -11.29 -27.46 6.76
C GLY A 175 -12.42 -26.68 7.46
N SER A 176 -12.22 -26.21 8.68
CA SER A 176 -13.20 -25.42 9.43
C SER A 176 -13.00 -23.92 9.23
N LEU A 177 -13.96 -23.11 9.72
CA LEU A 177 -13.84 -21.64 9.74
C LEU A 177 -13.52 -21.05 8.36
N GLY A 178 -14.19 -21.54 7.31
CA GLY A 178 -14.01 -21.07 5.95
C GLY A 178 -12.64 -21.39 5.32
N GLY A 179 -11.82 -22.23 5.97
CA GLY A 179 -10.46 -22.54 5.52
C GLY A 179 -9.38 -21.67 6.16
N VAL A 180 -9.67 -20.89 7.21
CA VAL A 180 -8.67 -20.02 7.86
C VAL A 180 -7.41 -20.78 8.28
N GLY A 181 -7.54 -22.05 8.68
CA GLY A 181 -6.41 -22.91 9.02
C GLY A 181 -5.48 -23.28 7.85
N THR A 182 -5.81 -22.93 6.61
CA THR A 182 -4.95 -23.13 5.42
C THR A 182 -4.16 -21.88 5.01
N LEU A 183 -4.45 -20.71 5.59
CA LEU A 183 -3.69 -19.48 5.37
C LEU A 183 -2.21 -19.69 5.72
N SER A 184 -1.27 -19.04 5.07
CA SER A 184 0.15 -19.05 5.44
C SER A 184 0.35 -18.34 6.78
N ASP A 185 1.52 -18.53 7.40
CA ASP A 185 1.82 -17.89 8.69
C ASP A 185 1.71 -16.37 8.59
N ASP A 186 2.30 -15.75 7.55
CA ASP A 186 2.18 -14.30 7.27
C ASP A 186 0.72 -13.83 7.16
N ASN A 187 -0.14 -14.57 6.46
CA ASN A 187 -1.54 -14.21 6.29
C ASN A 187 -2.36 -14.42 7.57
N LEU A 188 -1.99 -15.42 8.37
CA LEU A 188 -2.64 -15.70 9.64
C LEU A 188 -2.25 -14.64 10.69
N GLU A 189 -0.97 -14.23 10.72
CA GLU A 189 -0.50 -13.08 11.49
C GLU A 189 -1.17 -11.78 11.03
N ALA A 190 -1.28 -11.55 9.73
CA ALA A 190 -1.99 -10.40 9.16
C ALA A 190 -3.47 -10.37 9.58
N LEU A 191 -4.15 -11.52 9.58
CA LEU A 191 -5.53 -11.66 10.05
C LEU A 191 -5.64 -11.28 11.53
N VAL A 192 -4.78 -11.83 12.39
CA VAL A 192 -4.74 -11.52 13.83
C VAL A 192 -4.39 -10.05 14.06
N GLY A 193 -3.51 -9.47 13.23
CA GLY A 193 -3.16 -8.05 13.22
C GLY A 193 -4.26 -7.11 12.72
N GLY A 194 -5.44 -7.63 12.37
CA GLY A 194 -6.60 -6.84 11.95
C GLY A 194 -6.55 -6.37 10.50
N GLN A 195 -5.69 -6.94 9.66
CA GLN A 195 -5.73 -6.68 8.23
C GLN A 195 -7.06 -7.17 7.65
N ARG A 196 -7.50 -6.51 6.57
CA ARG A 196 -8.82 -6.75 5.97
C ARG A 196 -8.76 -7.41 4.59
N TRP A 197 -7.55 -7.58 4.07
CA TRP A 197 -7.28 -8.13 2.75
C TRP A 197 -6.09 -9.07 2.85
N LEU A 198 -6.26 -10.30 2.38
CA LEU A 198 -5.19 -11.30 2.31
C LEU A 198 -5.21 -11.94 0.91
N LEU A 199 -4.06 -12.32 0.39
CA LEU A 199 -3.95 -13.01 -0.90
C LEU A 199 -3.05 -14.21 -0.72
N GLN A 200 -3.50 -15.36 -1.19
CA GLN A 200 -2.73 -16.59 -1.13
C GLN A 200 -3.11 -17.53 -2.24
N ASN A 201 -2.12 -18.07 -2.96
CA ASN A 201 -2.35 -19.11 -3.98
C ASN A 201 -3.46 -18.72 -5.00
N GLY A 202 -3.55 -17.43 -5.33
CA GLY A 202 -4.60 -16.90 -6.21
C GLY A 202 -5.97 -16.67 -5.54
N GLU A 203 -6.16 -17.07 -4.28
CA GLU A 203 -7.37 -16.82 -3.50
C GLU A 203 -7.28 -15.49 -2.75
N LEU A 204 -8.29 -14.63 -2.94
CA LEU A 204 -8.42 -13.36 -2.25
C LEU A 204 -9.35 -13.53 -1.04
N TRP A 205 -8.88 -13.12 0.13
CA TRP A 205 -9.67 -13.02 1.34
C TRP A 205 -9.96 -11.55 1.64
N HIS A 206 -11.22 -11.23 1.89
CA HIS A 206 -11.66 -9.88 2.20
C HIS A 206 -12.61 -9.86 3.39
N LEU A 207 -12.38 -8.96 4.34
CA LEU A 207 -13.28 -8.69 5.46
C LEU A 207 -14.28 -7.59 5.11
N SER A 208 -15.52 -8.00 4.82
CA SER A 208 -16.66 -7.09 4.65
C SER A 208 -17.87 -7.52 5.48
N ARG A 209 -18.65 -6.55 5.96
CA ARG A 209 -19.89 -6.77 6.74
C ARG A 209 -19.75 -7.80 7.86
N GLN A 210 -18.64 -7.74 8.63
CA GLN A 210 -18.35 -8.68 9.73
C GLN A 210 -18.20 -10.15 9.27
N GLN A 211 -17.83 -10.38 8.01
CA GLN A 211 -17.60 -11.70 7.43
C GLN A 211 -16.27 -11.69 6.68
N TRP A 212 -15.42 -12.66 6.98
CA TRP A 212 -14.31 -12.99 6.11
C TRP A 212 -14.84 -13.81 4.94
N GLN A 213 -14.55 -13.36 3.72
CA GLN A 213 -15.02 -13.95 2.49
C GLN A 213 -13.82 -14.33 1.63
N ARG A 214 -13.82 -15.56 1.11
CA ARG A 214 -12.78 -16.08 0.23
C ARG A 214 -13.29 -16.15 -1.20
N TYR A 215 -12.52 -15.61 -2.14
CA TYR A 215 -12.83 -15.57 -3.55
C TYR A 215 -11.72 -16.23 -4.36
N GLU A 216 -12.09 -17.10 -5.29
CA GLU A 216 -11.14 -17.68 -6.23
C GLU A 216 -10.71 -16.65 -7.28
N GLN A 217 -9.51 -16.86 -7.83
CA GLN A 217 -8.93 -15.98 -8.85
C GLN A 217 -9.86 -15.64 -10.02
N PRO A 218 -10.61 -16.60 -10.61
CA PRO A 218 -11.52 -16.31 -11.72
C PRO A 218 -12.65 -15.35 -11.36
N VAL A 219 -12.97 -15.20 -10.07
CA VAL A 219 -14.03 -14.31 -9.57
C VAL A 219 -13.47 -12.91 -9.29
N TRP A 220 -12.44 -12.80 -8.45
CA TRP A 220 -11.99 -11.48 -8.00
C TRP A 220 -11.14 -10.73 -9.03
N GLN A 221 -10.31 -11.45 -9.80
CA GLN A 221 -9.33 -10.80 -10.68
C GLN A 221 -9.97 -10.00 -11.82
N PRO A 222 -11.04 -10.48 -12.49
CA PRO A 222 -11.76 -9.66 -13.47
C PRO A 222 -12.39 -8.41 -12.85
N LEU A 223 -12.92 -8.51 -11.62
CA LEU A 223 -13.52 -7.37 -10.91
C LEU A 223 -12.46 -6.31 -10.57
N ALA A 224 -11.27 -6.73 -10.13
CA ALA A 224 -10.15 -5.82 -9.89
C ALA A 224 -9.74 -5.10 -11.18
N LYS A 225 -9.62 -5.83 -12.29
CA LYS A 225 -9.29 -5.24 -13.60
C LYS A 225 -10.34 -4.25 -14.09
N GLN A 226 -11.64 -4.55 -13.90
CA GLN A 226 -12.73 -3.63 -14.24
C GLN A 226 -12.70 -2.35 -13.40
N ALA A 227 -12.21 -2.42 -12.17
CA ALA A 227 -11.98 -1.26 -11.30
C ALA A 227 -10.63 -0.55 -11.58
N GLY A 228 -9.90 -0.94 -12.62
CA GLY A 228 -8.61 -0.36 -12.97
C GLY A 228 -7.49 -0.72 -12.00
N LEU A 229 -7.61 -1.83 -11.26
CA LEU A 229 -6.66 -2.25 -10.24
C LEU A 229 -5.87 -3.50 -10.65
N GLU A 230 -4.62 -3.54 -10.20
CA GLU A 230 -3.80 -4.74 -10.12
C GLU A 230 -3.43 -4.98 -8.65
N LEU A 231 -3.81 -6.13 -8.10
CA LEU A 231 -3.49 -6.51 -6.73
C LEU A 231 -2.24 -7.39 -6.71
N VAL A 232 -1.26 -7.01 -5.91
CA VAL A 232 0.00 -7.76 -5.71
C VAL A 232 0.36 -7.82 -4.23
N SER A 233 1.14 -8.83 -3.83
CA SER A 233 1.74 -8.88 -2.49
C SER A 233 2.69 -7.70 -2.27
N ALA A 234 2.75 -7.19 -1.04
CA ALA A 234 3.66 -6.11 -0.68
C ALA A 234 5.13 -6.55 -0.88
N GLY A 235 5.95 -5.67 -1.45
CA GLY A 235 7.35 -5.97 -1.78
C GLY A 235 7.88 -5.26 -3.04
N GLY A 236 6.99 -4.62 -3.81
CA GLY A 236 7.34 -3.83 -5.00
C GLY A 236 6.62 -2.49 -5.02
N ARG A 237 6.18 -2.05 -6.22
CA ARG A 237 5.35 -0.85 -6.37
C ARG A 237 4.07 -0.99 -5.55
N CYS A 238 3.74 0.05 -4.80
CA CYS A 238 2.56 0.09 -3.95
C CYS A 238 1.90 1.47 -4.04
N ASP A 239 0.95 1.61 -4.96
CA ASP A 239 0.25 2.88 -5.15
C ASP A 239 -0.74 3.13 -4.00
N VAL A 240 -1.49 2.09 -3.59
CA VAL A 240 -2.31 2.06 -2.36
C VAL A 240 -2.04 0.80 -1.56
N ARG A 241 -1.75 0.96 -0.26
CA ARG A 241 -1.48 -0.15 0.66
C ARG A 241 -2.78 -0.67 1.30
N LEU A 242 -3.06 -1.96 1.11
CA LEU A 242 -4.18 -2.71 1.65
C LEU A 242 -3.67 -3.78 2.63
N GLY A 243 -2.92 -3.37 3.67
CA GLY A 243 -2.25 -4.29 4.60
C GLY A 243 -0.96 -4.87 4.00
N ALA A 244 -0.92 -6.19 3.87
CA ALA A 244 0.14 -6.95 3.19
C ALA A 244 -0.04 -7.00 1.67
N LEU A 245 -1.08 -6.35 1.14
CA LEU A 245 -1.34 -6.22 -0.29
C LEU A 245 -1.14 -4.78 -0.76
N CYS A 246 -0.83 -4.65 -2.04
CA CYS A 246 -0.74 -3.40 -2.76
C CYS A 246 -1.75 -3.41 -3.90
N ALA A 247 -2.59 -2.38 -3.94
CA ALA A 247 -3.43 -2.07 -5.07
C ALA A 247 -2.70 -1.04 -5.93
N ASN A 248 -2.34 -1.46 -7.13
CA ASN A 248 -1.69 -0.64 -8.11
C ASN A 248 -2.67 -0.23 -9.20
N ALA A 249 -2.47 0.96 -9.77
CA ALA A 249 -3.19 1.32 -10.98
C ALA A 249 -2.81 0.35 -12.10
N ASN A 250 -3.80 -0.23 -12.76
CA ASN A 250 -3.59 -1.05 -13.94
C ASN A 250 -3.18 -0.12 -15.09
N ASP A 251 -1.87 -0.05 -15.35
CA ASP A 251 -1.22 0.96 -16.19
C ASP A 251 -1.49 0.83 -17.71
N GLY A 252 -2.44 -0.02 -18.14
CA GLY A 252 -2.71 -0.26 -19.56
C GLY A 252 -2.94 1.01 -20.39
N TYR A 253 -3.43 2.10 -19.76
CA TYR A 253 -3.68 3.38 -20.43
C TYR A 253 -2.59 4.44 -20.21
N ARG A 254 -1.70 4.27 -19.22
CA ARG A 254 -0.65 5.25 -18.87
C ARG A 254 0.43 5.33 -19.95
N ASP A 255 0.71 4.21 -20.63
CA ASP A 255 1.66 4.19 -21.75
C ASP A 255 1.18 5.01 -22.93
N VAL A 256 -0.12 4.98 -23.25
CA VAL A 256 -0.71 5.76 -24.35
C VAL A 256 -0.56 7.25 -24.10
N TRP A 257 -0.90 7.72 -22.90
CA TRP A 257 -0.75 9.13 -22.52
C TRP A 257 0.71 9.57 -22.48
N ARG A 258 1.62 8.72 -22.00
CA ARG A 258 3.05 9.00 -21.99
C ARG A 258 3.56 9.28 -23.41
N TRP A 259 3.18 8.43 -24.37
CA TRP A 259 3.52 8.66 -25.78
C TRP A 259 2.88 9.92 -26.34
N LEU A 260 1.64 10.22 -25.99
CA LEU A 260 0.93 11.42 -26.44
C LEU A 260 1.62 12.71 -25.94
N PHE A 261 2.06 12.75 -24.68
CA PHE A 261 2.81 13.88 -24.12
C PHE A 261 4.21 14.02 -24.73
N VAL A 262 4.91 12.91 -24.99
CA VAL A 262 6.19 12.94 -25.72
C VAL A 262 6.01 13.53 -27.11
N LEU A 263 4.96 13.12 -27.83
CA LEU A 263 4.64 13.60 -29.17
C LEU A 263 4.28 15.10 -29.16
N LEU A 264 3.50 15.54 -28.16
CA LEU A 264 3.19 16.95 -27.93
C LEU A 264 4.44 17.78 -27.64
N ALA A 265 5.35 17.28 -26.80
CA ALA A 265 6.61 17.96 -26.48
C ALA A 265 7.51 18.11 -27.71
N ILE A 266 7.58 17.08 -28.56
CA ILE A 266 8.31 17.14 -29.84
C ILE A 266 7.71 18.22 -30.74
N PHE A 267 6.38 18.27 -30.89
CA PHE A 267 5.72 19.30 -31.70
C PHE A 267 5.94 20.71 -31.14
N ALA A 268 5.90 20.88 -29.83
CA ALA A 268 6.17 22.17 -29.19
C ALA A 268 7.63 22.61 -29.42
N ALA A 269 8.60 21.70 -29.28
CA ALA A 269 10.01 21.98 -29.54
C ALA A 269 10.25 22.33 -31.02
N ALA A 270 9.63 21.61 -31.95
CA ALA A 270 9.71 21.89 -33.38
C ALA A 270 9.09 23.25 -33.75
N GLY A 271 7.97 23.63 -33.12
CA GLY A 271 7.37 24.95 -33.32
C GLY A 271 8.26 26.09 -32.78
N LEU A 272 8.90 25.88 -31.64
CA LEU A 272 9.85 26.84 -31.06
C LEU A 272 11.12 26.99 -31.92
N THR A 273 11.65 25.90 -32.48
CA THR A 273 12.79 25.99 -33.41
C THR A 273 12.41 26.65 -34.74
N TRP A 274 11.21 26.37 -35.27
CA TRP A 274 10.71 27.04 -36.48
C TRP A 274 10.59 28.55 -36.30
N THR A 275 10.01 29.00 -35.17
CA THR A 275 9.87 30.43 -34.88
C THR A 275 11.21 31.12 -34.62
N ALA A 276 12.18 30.44 -34.00
CA ALA A 276 13.54 30.94 -33.85
C ALA A 276 14.29 31.06 -35.19
N LEU A 277 14.05 30.14 -36.13
CA LEU A 277 14.69 30.13 -37.45
C LEU A 277 14.02 31.10 -38.44
N ALA A 278 12.71 31.33 -38.31
CA ALA A 278 11.93 32.26 -39.12
C ALA A 278 12.02 33.72 -38.65
N ALA A 279 12.73 34.00 -37.54
CA ALA A 279 12.94 35.36 -37.07
C ALA A 279 13.82 36.13 -38.08
N PRO A 280 13.33 37.25 -38.67
CA PRO A 280 14.10 38.01 -39.63
C PRO A 280 15.37 38.59 -38.97
N PRO A 281 16.51 38.66 -39.68
CA PRO A 281 17.76 39.17 -39.16
C PRO A 281 17.71 40.70 -39.05
N VAL A 282 17.03 41.23 -38.04
CA VAL A 282 16.98 42.68 -37.77
C VAL A 282 17.33 42.91 -36.30
N THR A 283 18.59 42.67 -35.94
CA THR A 283 19.35 43.39 -34.88
C THR A 283 20.71 42.71 -34.65
N ARG A 284 21.61 42.82 -35.62
CA ARG A 284 23.07 42.71 -35.40
C ARG A 284 23.77 43.84 -36.15
N ALA A 285 23.39 45.08 -35.87
CA ALA A 285 24.08 46.26 -36.39
C ALA A 285 23.79 47.48 -35.51
N ALA A 286 24.35 47.49 -34.30
CA ALA A 286 24.52 48.72 -33.52
C ALA A 286 25.59 48.48 -32.45
N ALA A 287 26.81 48.18 -32.88
CA ALA A 287 27.99 48.32 -32.04
C ALA A 287 28.98 49.21 -32.80
N PHE A 288 29.52 50.20 -32.08
CA PHE A 288 30.60 51.12 -32.45
C PHE A 288 30.24 52.33 -33.33
N TYR A 289 29.74 53.38 -32.69
CA TYR A 289 30.20 54.75 -32.98
C TYR A 289 29.99 55.64 -31.75
N TYR A 290 31.05 55.82 -30.96
CA TYR A 290 31.15 56.89 -29.95
C TYR A 290 31.93 58.04 -30.58
N PRO A 291 31.38 59.26 -30.71
CA PRO A 291 32.20 60.43 -30.92
C PRO A 291 32.59 61.05 -29.58
N ASN A 292 33.81 61.54 -29.61
CA ASN A 292 34.59 62.23 -28.59
C ASN A 292 33.83 63.41 -27.97
N VAL A 293 33.81 63.51 -26.64
CA VAL A 293 33.29 64.66 -25.90
C VAL A 293 34.46 65.59 -25.59
N ASP A 294 34.49 66.72 -26.27
CA ASP A 294 35.42 67.82 -26.03
C ASP A 294 34.98 68.61 -24.77
N PRO A 295 35.82 68.74 -23.72
CA PRO A 295 35.43 69.42 -22.49
C PRO A 295 35.57 70.94 -22.62
N ARG A 296 34.42 71.62 -22.59
CA ARG A 296 34.14 72.93 -21.94
C ARG A 296 35.38 73.82 -21.74
N THR A 297 35.60 74.83 -22.57
CA THR A 297 35.05 76.19 -22.34
C THR A 297 34.25 76.33 -21.03
N ALA A 298 34.93 76.70 -19.96
CA ALA A 298 34.34 77.35 -18.79
C ALA A 298 34.97 78.73 -18.65
N HIS A 299 34.17 79.76 -18.95
CA HIS A 299 34.41 81.16 -18.64
C HIS A 299 34.60 81.38 -17.14
N ALA A 300 35.53 82.26 -16.77
CA ALA A 300 35.31 83.26 -15.72
C ALA A 300 36.41 84.35 -15.77
N ASP A 301 36.07 85.47 -16.42
CA ASP A 301 36.61 86.78 -16.10
C ASP A 301 35.98 87.28 -14.79
N ARG A 302 36.79 87.84 -13.88
CA ARG A 302 36.57 89.22 -13.36
C ARG A 302 37.76 89.74 -12.52
N PRO A 303 37.92 91.08 -12.44
CA PRO A 303 39.16 91.77 -12.09
C PRO A 303 39.16 92.42 -10.68
N ALA A 304 40.32 93.04 -10.40
CA ALA A 304 40.71 93.97 -9.33
C ALA A 304 41.13 93.35 -8.00
#